data_AF-K2G630-F1
#
_entry.id   AF-K2G630-F1
#
_cell.length_a   1.000
_cell.length_b   1.000
_cell.length_c   1.000
_cell.angle_alpha   90.00
_cell.angle_beta   90.00
_cell.angle_gamma   90.00
#
_symmetry.space_group_name_H-M   'P 1'
#
loop_
_entity.id
_entity.type
_entity.pdbx_description
1 polymer ?
#
loop_
_entity_poly.entity_id
_entity_poly.type
_entity_poly.pdbx_seq_one_letter_code
_entity_poly.pdbx_strand_id
1 'polypeptide(L)'
;MSNFVSVESWLDETRRNNFFWYWALSSFVWMCFHFTLVFFFLLQLWSPLLVWIFLGLANFVSFLVDSPVWVLQKYFNAKKLFVTSAIMMLVVSVIFLYFIYSAWSIDFKVAPEELFKLSSDAYSKIFWSFLNVLLLIISVVFYWIIKEFSDVTSLSYIMNNADPSEYAELLSKNNIFSWLGALCWLLASWVILAFNPFFAVSILVWIVVIFILFILKYFDNAKEIFKINVNVADIKKLKLISPKETLESVKEYTVSQVQKADFAQVASNMKFVFLKPMEIKKSVNWWEIIDTAIIDIKSFMMILFQPPYSHRLLVVWTVLTFFWLWDTFVTSFLIDFLTEVINNNQDNFLAKIMSAYAFIAVLAIPAYWAQIPLIWLSKKIWVFPVIMTWVLVSWISILLFWAFSTFWMILVLWVVNSFWYAAAMPLSQWEFSDEYNSVYAEKKNLTEIDSNASSAPLKMLLNLANVVWLIIWWLLVFVVWYPWTFFVFWIFLLTLFVLSLVKRKEWKL
;
A
#
# COMPACT_ATOMS: atom_id res chain seq x y z
N MET A 1 -15.40 -10.80 -22.90
CA MET A 1 -14.78 -12.05 -22.42
C MET A 1 -13.28 -11.94 -22.65
N SER A 2 -12.48 -11.98 -21.59
CA SER A 2 -11.01 -12.00 -21.63
C SER A 2 -10.56 -13.41 -21.24
N ASN A 3 -9.95 -14.14 -22.18
CA ASN A 3 -9.24 -15.40 -21.91
C ASN A 3 -7.77 -15.05 -21.72
N PHE A 4 -7.07 -15.75 -20.82
CA PHE A 4 -5.66 -15.46 -20.51
C PHE A 4 -4.78 -16.67 -20.81
N VAL A 5 -3.54 -16.39 -21.19
CA VAL A 5 -2.48 -17.39 -21.21
C VAL A 5 -1.34 -16.90 -20.32
N SER A 6 -0.86 -17.75 -19.43
CA SER A 6 0.31 -17.48 -18.62
C SER A 6 1.29 -18.65 -18.63
N VAL A 7 2.57 -18.32 -18.40
CA VAL A 7 3.70 -19.24 -18.35
C VAL A 7 4.23 -19.26 -16.92
N GLU A 8 4.26 -20.44 -16.30
CA GLU A 8 4.85 -20.64 -14.98
C GLU A 8 6.17 -21.42 -15.11
N SER A 9 7.22 -20.93 -14.44
CA SER A 9 8.55 -21.56 -14.35
C SER A 9 8.76 -22.24 -13.00
N TRP A 10 9.73 -23.16 -12.91
CA TRP A 10 10.11 -23.79 -11.63
C TRP A 10 10.73 -22.83 -10.62
N LEU A 11 11.17 -21.65 -11.06
CA LEU A 11 11.88 -20.68 -10.24
C LEU A 11 10.93 -19.66 -9.60
N ASP A 12 9.70 -19.55 -10.10
CA ASP A 12 8.75 -18.51 -9.69
C ASP A 12 8.34 -18.69 -8.22
N GLU A 13 8.22 -19.92 -7.74
CA GLU A 13 7.87 -20.20 -6.33
C GLU A 13 8.97 -19.73 -5.36
N THR A 14 10.23 -20.06 -5.65
CA THR A 14 11.38 -19.60 -4.85
C THR A 14 11.52 -18.08 -4.90
N ARG A 15 11.30 -17.45 -6.07
CA ARG A 15 11.32 -15.99 -6.24
C ARG A 15 10.23 -15.31 -5.42
N ARG A 16 8.99 -15.84 -5.46
CA ARG A 16 7.87 -15.35 -4.65
C ARG A 16 8.15 -15.47 -3.14
N ASN A 17 8.68 -16.59 -2.68
CA ASN A 17 9.03 -16.78 -1.26
C ASN A 17 10.12 -15.81 -0.80
N ASN A 18 11.18 -15.63 -1.60
CA ASN A 18 12.23 -14.65 -1.30
C ASN A 18 11.69 -13.21 -1.29
N PHE A 19 10.74 -12.90 -2.19
CA PHE A 19 10.07 -11.61 -2.24
C PHE A 19 9.23 -11.33 -0.99
N PHE A 20 8.49 -12.31 -0.47
CA PHE A 20 7.73 -12.12 0.77
C PHE A 20 8.63 -11.89 1.99
N TRP A 21 9.73 -12.64 2.11
CA TRP A 21 10.71 -12.40 3.17
C TRP A 21 11.40 -11.05 3.04
N TYR A 22 11.71 -10.63 1.81
CA TYR A 22 12.18 -9.27 1.55
C TYR A 22 11.16 -8.24 2.05
N TRP A 23 9.87 -8.43 1.81
CA TRP A 23 8.84 -7.48 2.26
C TRP A 23 8.69 -7.43 3.78
N ALA A 24 8.75 -8.57 4.48
CA ALA A 24 8.76 -8.55 5.93
C ALA A 24 9.95 -7.73 6.46
N LEU A 25 11.15 -7.93 5.92
CA LEU A 25 12.32 -7.16 6.32
C LEU A 25 12.23 -5.68 5.90
N SER A 26 11.76 -5.40 4.68
CA SER A 26 11.58 -4.04 4.15
C SER A 26 10.59 -3.25 4.98
N SER A 27 9.49 -3.88 5.40
CA SER A 27 8.48 -3.25 6.26
C SER A 27 9.03 -2.95 7.65
N PHE A 28 9.78 -3.87 8.25
CA PHE A 28 10.50 -3.64 9.51
C PHE A 28 11.43 -2.42 9.39
N VAL A 29 12.30 -2.40 8.36
CA VAL A 29 13.27 -1.31 8.13
C VAL A 29 12.58 0.01 7.76
N TRP A 30 11.48 -0.04 7.02
CA TRP A 30 10.67 1.13 6.72
C TRP A 30 10.05 1.72 7.98
N MET A 31 9.53 0.88 8.88
CA MET A 31 8.98 1.37 10.14
C MET A 31 10.05 1.96 11.06
N CYS A 32 11.24 1.34 11.12
CA CYS A 32 12.43 1.92 11.75
C CYS A 32 12.71 3.35 11.23
N PHE A 33 12.70 3.50 9.90
CA PHE A 33 13.00 4.75 9.21
C PHE A 33 11.90 5.81 9.37
N HIS A 34 10.64 5.45 9.14
CA HIS A 34 9.48 6.34 9.30
C HIS A 34 9.40 6.89 10.72
N PHE A 35 9.65 6.03 11.72
CA PHE A 35 9.65 6.46 13.10
C PHE A 35 10.80 7.43 13.41
N THR A 36 11.97 7.29 12.77
CA THR A 36 13.06 8.28 12.91
C THR A 36 12.61 9.68 12.50
N LEU A 37 11.86 9.77 11.41
CA LEU A 37 11.31 11.04 10.90
C LEU A 37 10.29 11.63 11.87
N VAL A 38 9.32 10.82 12.31
CA VAL A 38 8.28 11.25 13.26
C VAL A 38 8.90 11.66 14.60
N PHE A 39 9.85 10.87 15.11
CA PHE A 39 10.60 11.15 16.34
C PHE A 39 11.36 12.47 16.24
N PHE A 40 12.04 12.74 15.12
CA PHE A 40 12.76 14.01 14.91
C PHE A 40 11.81 15.21 14.98
N PHE A 41 10.72 15.21 14.21
CA PHE A 41 9.81 16.35 14.20
C PHE A 41 9.01 16.52 15.50
N LEU A 42 8.68 15.42 16.17
CA LEU A 42 7.86 15.45 17.39
C LEU A 42 8.68 15.73 18.65
N LEU A 43 9.87 15.13 18.80
CA LEU A 43 10.66 15.24 20.03
C LEU A 43 11.84 16.22 19.93
N GLN A 44 12.38 16.44 18.73
CA GLN A 44 13.46 17.41 18.56
C GLN A 44 12.90 18.80 18.21
N LEU A 45 11.90 18.85 17.32
CA LEU A 45 11.30 20.11 16.85
C LEU A 45 9.99 20.46 17.57
N TRP A 46 9.36 19.53 18.28
CA TRP A 46 8.09 19.74 18.99
C TRP A 46 6.98 20.36 18.14
N SER A 47 6.94 20.06 16.83
CA SER A 47 5.85 20.52 15.97
C SER A 47 5.11 19.36 15.34
N PRO A 48 3.96 19.01 15.95
CA PRO A 48 2.97 18.16 15.30
C PRO A 48 2.58 18.71 13.92
N LEU A 49 2.44 20.04 13.78
CA LEU A 49 2.08 20.68 12.50
C LEU A 49 3.08 20.36 11.39
N LEU A 50 4.39 20.34 11.67
CA LEU A 50 5.39 19.95 10.69
C LEU A 50 5.30 18.47 10.35
N VAL A 51 5.05 17.58 11.34
CA VAL A 51 4.77 16.17 11.05
C VAL A 51 3.60 16.05 10.06
N TRP A 52 2.50 16.77 10.29
CA TRP A 52 1.32 16.75 9.43
C TRP A 52 1.56 17.35 8.04
N ILE A 53 2.24 18.50 7.95
CA ILE A 53 2.58 19.12 6.65
C ILE A 53 3.48 18.17 5.85
N PHE A 54 4.46 17.56 6.52
CA PHE A 54 5.35 16.59 5.88
C PHE A 54 4.54 15.39 5.41
N LEU A 55 3.83 14.70 6.31
CA LEU A 55 3.00 13.52 6.00
C LEU A 55 1.77 13.80 5.11
N GLY A 56 1.41 15.07 4.88
CA GLY A 56 0.34 15.50 3.98
C GLY A 56 0.85 15.80 2.56
N LEU A 57 1.85 16.69 2.44
CA LEU A 57 2.55 16.96 1.17
C LEU A 57 3.13 15.69 0.56
N ALA A 58 3.46 14.75 1.43
CA ALA A 58 3.67 13.35 1.19
C ALA A 58 2.96 12.71 0.03
N ASN A 59 1.67 12.55 0.23
CA ASN A 59 0.81 11.72 -0.57
C ASN A 59 0.60 12.41 -1.93
N PHE A 60 0.76 13.73 -1.97
CA PHE A 60 0.73 14.51 -3.21
C PHE A 60 1.99 14.28 -4.05
N VAL A 61 3.19 14.30 -3.45
CA VAL A 61 4.43 13.98 -4.19
C VAL A 61 4.43 12.52 -4.63
N SER A 62 4.04 11.59 -3.75
CA SER A 62 3.84 10.17 -4.08
C SER A 62 2.93 10.00 -5.29
N PHE A 63 1.76 10.64 -5.29
CA PHE A 63 0.83 10.64 -6.43
C PHE A 63 1.48 11.08 -7.76
N LEU A 64 2.36 12.08 -7.74
CA LEU A 64 3.06 12.57 -8.93
C LEU A 64 4.17 11.63 -9.42
N VAL A 65 4.74 10.84 -8.51
CA VAL A 65 5.92 10.00 -8.77
C VAL A 65 5.53 8.54 -9.08
N ASP A 66 4.31 8.10 -8.76
CA ASP A 66 3.79 6.75 -9.02
C ASP A 66 3.99 6.30 -10.48
N SER A 67 3.56 7.14 -11.43
CA SER A 67 3.67 6.84 -12.86
C SER A 67 5.12 6.85 -13.36
N PRO A 68 5.96 7.88 -13.08
CA PRO A 68 7.38 7.83 -13.40
C PRO A 68 8.10 6.57 -12.87
N VAL A 69 7.82 6.16 -11.63
CA VAL A 69 8.41 4.95 -11.02
C VAL A 69 7.99 3.69 -11.75
N TRP A 70 6.72 3.60 -12.13
CA TRP A 70 6.25 2.49 -12.95
C TRP A 70 6.99 2.42 -14.29
N VAL A 71 7.17 3.55 -14.97
CA VAL A 71 7.90 3.58 -16.25
C VAL A 71 9.36 3.17 -16.06
N LEU A 72 10.01 3.55 -14.95
CA LEU A 72 11.39 3.16 -14.64
C LEU A 72 11.58 1.63 -14.59
N GLN A 73 10.55 0.86 -14.23
CA GLN A 73 10.62 -0.60 -14.19
C GLN A 73 10.76 -1.24 -15.59
N LYS A 74 10.48 -0.49 -16.66
CA LYS A 74 10.75 -0.92 -18.04
C LYS A 74 12.25 -0.87 -18.37
N TYR A 75 13.05 -0.15 -17.59
CA TYR A 75 14.48 0.05 -17.80
C TYR A 75 15.34 -0.60 -16.72
N PHE A 76 14.81 -0.73 -15.49
CA PHE A 76 15.53 -1.25 -14.34
C PHE A 76 14.83 -2.47 -13.78
N ASN A 77 15.61 -3.50 -13.41
CA ASN A 77 15.07 -4.64 -12.69
C ASN A 77 14.64 -4.23 -11.27
N ALA A 78 13.71 -4.98 -10.69
CA ALA A 78 13.18 -4.72 -9.36
C ALA A 78 14.29 -4.61 -8.29
N LYS A 79 15.31 -5.48 -8.38
CA LYS A 79 16.46 -5.45 -7.47
C LYS A 79 17.16 -4.08 -7.45
N LYS A 80 17.46 -3.49 -8.61
CA LYS A 80 18.12 -2.18 -8.68
C LYS A 80 17.24 -1.10 -8.03
N LEU A 81 15.94 -1.10 -8.31
CA LEU A 81 15.01 -0.13 -7.74
C LEU A 81 14.90 -0.26 -6.21
N PHE A 82 14.85 -1.49 -5.68
CA PHE A 82 14.87 -1.73 -4.23
C PHE A 82 16.18 -1.29 -3.57
N VAL A 83 17.33 -1.55 -4.20
CA VAL A 83 18.62 -1.05 -3.71
C VAL A 83 18.67 0.48 -3.74
N THR A 84 18.20 1.12 -4.82
CA THR A 84 18.15 2.58 -4.91
C THR A 84 17.27 3.18 -3.83
N SER A 85 16.10 2.58 -3.57
CA SER A 85 15.21 2.98 -2.46
C SER A 85 15.93 2.89 -1.11
N ALA A 86 16.60 1.77 -0.82
CA ALA A 86 17.32 1.61 0.44
C ALA A 86 18.53 2.57 0.57
N ILE A 87 19.23 2.89 -0.52
CA ILE A 87 20.29 3.91 -0.53
C ILE A 87 19.73 5.29 -0.24
N MET A 88 18.60 5.68 -0.86
CA MET A 88 17.94 6.94 -0.55
C MET A 88 17.54 7.01 0.93
N MET A 89 17.03 5.91 1.50
CA MET A 89 16.72 5.79 2.93
C MET A 89 17.96 6.01 3.81
N LEU A 90 19.10 5.47 3.41
CA LEU A 90 20.37 5.68 4.10
C LEU A 90 20.78 7.16 4.08
N VAL A 91 20.69 7.81 2.92
CA VAL A 91 21.00 9.25 2.78
C VAL A 91 20.12 10.08 3.72
N VAL A 92 18.81 9.85 3.73
CA VAL A 92 17.89 10.57 4.62
C VAL A 92 18.21 10.31 6.09
N SER A 93 18.53 9.06 6.46
CA SER A 93 18.91 8.71 7.83
C SER A 93 20.19 9.43 8.29
N VAL A 94 21.18 9.58 7.40
CA VAL A 94 22.40 10.33 7.67
C VAL A 94 22.12 11.84 7.81
N ILE A 95 21.22 12.39 7.02
CA ILE A 95 20.79 13.79 7.16
C ILE A 95 20.13 14.02 8.53
N PHE A 96 19.24 13.13 8.97
CA PHE A 96 18.65 13.25 10.30
C PHE A 96 19.68 13.08 11.42
N LEU A 97 20.66 12.18 11.25
CA LEU A 97 21.77 12.05 12.20
C LEU A 97 22.58 13.36 12.29
N TYR A 98 22.82 14.04 11.16
CA TYR A 98 23.46 15.36 11.13
C TYR A 98 22.65 16.42 11.89
N PHE A 99 21.34 16.47 11.71
CA PHE A 99 20.48 17.40 12.45
C PHE A 99 20.46 17.11 13.95
N ILE A 100 20.34 15.83 14.34
CA ILE A 100 20.36 15.42 15.74
C ILE A 100 21.70 15.76 16.38
N TYR A 101 22.82 15.48 15.71
CA TYR A 101 24.15 15.83 16.20
C TYR A 101 24.33 17.34 16.36
N SER A 102 23.87 18.12 15.39
CA SER A 102 23.94 19.58 15.44
C SER A 102 23.09 20.15 16.58
N ALA A 103 21.94 19.53 16.86
CA ALA A 103 21.03 19.93 17.92
C ALA A 103 21.41 19.35 19.31
N TRP A 104 22.22 18.29 19.38
CA TRP A 104 22.77 17.70 20.61
C TRP A 104 23.69 18.67 21.38
N SER A 105 24.13 19.75 20.74
CA SER A 105 24.78 20.90 21.41
C SER A 105 23.85 21.73 22.32
N ILE A 106 22.59 21.35 22.47
CA ILE A 106 21.57 22.01 23.31
C ILE A 106 21.34 21.13 24.56
N ASP A 107 21.59 21.69 25.74
CA ASP A 107 21.47 20.98 27.03
C ASP A 107 19.98 20.70 27.35
N PHE A 108 19.62 19.43 27.51
CA PHE A 108 18.22 18.96 27.63
C PHE A 108 17.71 18.83 29.07
N LYS A 109 18.30 19.55 30.03
CA LYS A 109 17.81 19.60 31.42
C LYS A 109 16.93 20.82 31.63
N VAL A 110 15.70 20.78 31.13
CA VAL A 110 14.85 21.97 31.16
C VAL A 110 13.40 21.64 31.52
N ALA A 111 12.87 22.39 32.49
CA ALA A 111 11.51 22.31 33.00
C ALA A 111 10.46 22.78 31.96
N PRO A 112 9.17 22.41 32.09
CA PRO A 112 8.12 22.64 31.09
C PRO A 112 7.90 24.10 30.62
N GLU A 113 8.34 25.09 31.40
CA GLU A 113 8.15 26.52 31.09
C GLU A 113 9.26 27.12 30.20
N GLU A 114 10.46 26.56 30.23
CA GLU A 114 11.55 26.91 29.30
C GLU A 114 11.48 26.09 27.98
N LEU A 115 10.52 25.17 27.92
CA LEU A 115 10.26 24.24 26.80
C LEU A 115 9.81 24.95 25.51
N PHE A 116 9.06 26.06 25.63
CA PHE A 116 8.65 26.91 24.50
C PHE A 116 9.78 27.82 23.97
N LYS A 117 10.81 28.10 24.78
CA LYS A 117 11.99 28.85 24.34
C LYS A 117 12.99 27.95 23.59
N LEU A 118 13.08 26.68 23.97
CA LEU A 118 13.92 25.68 23.30
C LEU A 118 13.46 25.42 21.86
N SER A 119 12.14 25.46 21.59
CA SER A 119 11.60 25.30 20.25
C SER A 119 12.08 26.42 19.32
N SER A 120 12.04 27.69 19.75
CA SER A 120 12.49 28.82 18.91
C SER A 120 13.98 28.74 18.54
N ASP A 121 14.83 28.19 19.41
CA ASP A 121 16.27 28.04 19.14
C ASP A 121 16.59 26.84 18.23
N ALA A 122 15.83 25.75 18.33
CA ALA A 122 15.92 24.62 17.40
C ALA A 122 15.38 25.00 16.00
N TYR A 123 14.24 25.70 15.96
CA TYR A 123 13.69 26.29 14.73
C TYR A 123 14.71 27.23 14.10
N SER A 124 15.30 28.11 14.90
CA SER A 124 16.26 29.06 14.37
C SER A 124 17.48 28.33 13.79
N LYS A 125 18.14 27.43 14.53
CA LYS A 125 19.31 26.71 14.00
C LYS A 125 19.04 25.89 12.73
N ILE A 126 17.84 25.32 12.59
CA ILE A 126 17.48 24.50 11.41
C ILE A 126 17.05 25.37 10.23
N PHE A 127 16.29 26.45 10.44
CA PHE A 127 15.74 27.25 9.34
C PHE A 127 16.58 28.49 8.96
N TRP A 128 17.56 28.92 9.77
CA TRP A 128 18.44 30.04 9.42
C TRP A 128 19.61 29.66 8.49
N SER A 129 19.88 28.37 8.28
CA SER A 129 20.90 27.91 7.33
C SER A 129 20.24 27.42 6.04
N PHE A 130 20.62 28.04 4.91
CA PHE A 130 20.18 27.59 3.59
C PHE A 130 20.50 26.10 3.36
N LEU A 131 21.65 25.62 3.84
CA LEU A 131 22.04 24.21 3.74
C LEU A 131 21.08 23.31 4.52
N ASN A 132 20.69 23.70 5.73
CA ASN A 132 19.78 22.91 6.56
C ASN A 132 18.37 22.83 5.94
N VAL A 133 17.87 23.95 5.42
CA VAL A 133 16.61 23.99 4.67
C VAL A 133 16.67 23.10 3.43
N LEU A 134 17.77 23.16 2.66
CA LEU A 134 17.96 22.31 1.50
C LEU A 134 18.01 20.82 1.86
N LEU A 135 18.75 20.44 2.89
CA LEU A 135 18.84 19.07 3.38
C LEU A 135 17.50 18.55 3.90
N LEU A 136 16.70 19.41 4.53
CA LEU A 136 15.34 19.09 4.96
C LEU A 136 14.42 18.83 3.76
N ILE A 137 14.47 19.70 2.73
CA ILE A 137 13.71 19.50 1.49
C ILE A 137 14.12 18.21 0.78
N ILE A 138 15.42 17.90 0.71
CA ILE A 138 15.92 16.65 0.14
C ILE A 138 15.38 15.46 0.93
N SER A 139 15.40 15.52 2.26
CA SER A 139 14.90 14.46 3.12
C SER A 139 13.41 14.19 2.89
N VAL A 140 12.63 15.26 2.73
CA VAL A 140 11.21 15.21 2.36
C VAL A 140 11.05 14.49 1.03
N VAL A 141 11.68 15.00 -0.03
CA VAL A 141 11.54 14.46 -1.39
C VAL A 141 11.95 12.98 -1.44
N PHE A 142 13.06 12.62 -0.81
CA PHE A 142 13.52 11.23 -0.79
C PHE A 142 12.60 10.33 0.02
N TYR A 143 12.11 10.77 1.18
CA TYR A 143 11.15 10.01 1.97
C TYR A 143 9.94 9.54 1.12
N TRP A 144 9.45 10.39 0.21
CA TRP A 144 8.38 10.06 -0.74
C TRP A 144 8.80 9.04 -1.79
N ILE A 145 9.93 9.32 -2.46
CA ILE A 145 10.44 8.49 -3.56
C ILE A 145 10.79 7.09 -3.07
N ILE A 146 11.35 6.95 -1.85
CA ILE A 146 11.69 5.67 -1.23
C ILE A 146 10.47 4.75 -1.16
N LYS A 147 9.34 5.29 -0.70
CA LYS A 147 8.09 4.53 -0.56
C LYS A 147 7.58 4.06 -1.91
N GLU A 148 7.50 4.95 -2.90
CA GLU A 148 6.99 4.57 -4.22
C GLU A 148 7.92 3.62 -4.99
N PHE A 149 9.23 3.80 -4.86
CA PHE A 149 10.19 2.85 -5.42
C PHE A 149 10.01 1.45 -4.84
N SER A 150 9.57 1.32 -3.59
CA SER A 150 9.33 0.01 -2.97
C SER A 150 7.95 -0.53 -3.36
N ASP A 151 6.91 0.28 -3.20
CA ASP A 151 5.51 -0.11 -3.34
C ASP A 151 5.12 -0.39 -4.79
N VAL A 152 5.40 0.54 -5.71
CA VAL A 152 5.06 0.39 -7.14
C VAL A 152 5.88 -0.74 -7.75
N THR A 153 7.16 -0.88 -7.37
CA THR A 153 8.03 -1.97 -7.83
C THR A 153 7.54 -3.32 -7.34
N SER A 154 7.08 -3.39 -6.09
CA SER A 154 6.52 -4.62 -5.52
C SER A 154 5.23 -5.04 -6.22
N LEU A 155 4.32 -4.09 -6.46
CA LEU A 155 3.07 -4.35 -7.14
C LEU A 155 3.32 -4.89 -8.55
N SER A 156 4.16 -4.22 -9.32
CA SER A 156 4.53 -4.70 -10.65
C SER A 156 5.35 -5.98 -10.63
N TYR A 157 6.16 -6.23 -9.60
CA TYR A 157 6.87 -7.50 -9.47
C TYR A 157 5.89 -8.65 -9.29
N ILE A 158 4.85 -8.49 -8.46
CA ILE A 158 3.77 -9.47 -8.32
C ILE A 158 3.03 -9.63 -9.65
N MET A 159 2.62 -8.52 -10.28
CA MET A 159 1.84 -8.56 -11.52
C MET A 159 2.59 -9.22 -12.69
N ASN A 160 3.91 -9.02 -12.77
CA ASN A 160 4.80 -9.63 -13.77
C ASN A 160 5.07 -11.12 -13.56
N ASN A 161 5.10 -11.60 -12.31
CA ASN A 161 5.55 -12.95 -11.96
C ASN A 161 4.43 -13.86 -11.43
N ALA A 162 3.17 -13.47 -11.63
CA ALA A 162 2.01 -14.23 -11.16
C ALA A 162 0.82 -14.16 -12.11
N ASP A 163 -0.09 -15.12 -11.98
CA ASP A 163 -1.33 -15.17 -12.76
C ASP A 163 -2.37 -14.18 -12.21
N PRO A 164 -3.22 -13.56 -13.08
CA PRO A 164 -4.30 -12.71 -12.59
C PRO A 164 -5.21 -13.40 -11.57
N SER A 165 -5.43 -14.70 -11.69
CA SER A 165 -6.20 -15.50 -10.71
C SER A 165 -5.53 -15.65 -9.34
N GLU A 166 -4.22 -15.39 -9.25
CA GLU A 166 -3.41 -15.52 -8.03
C GLU A 166 -3.10 -14.15 -7.40
N TYR A 167 -3.39 -13.04 -8.08
CA TYR A 167 -3.10 -11.68 -7.60
C TYR A 167 -3.66 -11.40 -6.21
N ALA A 168 -4.95 -11.67 -5.96
CA ALA A 168 -5.55 -11.44 -4.64
C ALA A 168 -4.80 -12.18 -3.53
N GLU A 169 -4.41 -13.43 -3.77
CA GLU A 169 -3.70 -14.25 -2.79
C GLU A 169 -2.27 -13.76 -2.56
N LEU A 170 -1.54 -13.38 -3.61
CA LEU A 170 -0.17 -12.91 -3.50
C LEU A 170 -0.09 -11.49 -2.93
N LEU A 171 -1.02 -10.61 -3.28
CA LEU A 171 -1.16 -9.29 -2.64
C LEU A 171 -1.48 -9.42 -1.15
N SER A 172 -2.37 -10.36 -0.81
CA SER A 172 -2.66 -10.66 0.59
C SER A 172 -1.44 -11.20 1.35
N LYS A 173 -0.71 -12.16 0.78
CA LYS A 173 0.54 -12.66 1.37
C LYS A 173 1.55 -11.52 1.55
N ASN A 174 1.68 -10.63 0.56
CA ASN A 174 2.53 -9.46 0.66
C ASN A 174 2.14 -8.56 1.84
N ASN A 175 0.85 -8.27 1.99
CA ASN A 175 0.31 -7.48 3.10
C ASN A 175 0.55 -8.13 4.45
N ILE A 176 0.37 -9.46 4.57
CA ILE A 176 0.63 -10.22 5.81
C ILE A 176 2.11 -10.15 6.19
N PHE A 177 3.02 -10.37 5.25
CA PHE A 177 4.46 -10.29 5.53
C PHE A 177 4.88 -8.86 5.87
N SER A 178 4.34 -7.86 5.17
CA SER A 178 4.55 -6.45 5.53
C SER A 178 4.08 -6.16 6.95
N TRP A 179 2.89 -6.61 7.34
CA TRP A 179 2.37 -6.43 8.69
C TRP A 179 3.24 -7.12 9.75
N LEU A 180 3.69 -8.35 9.50
CA LEU A 180 4.62 -9.06 10.40
C LEU A 180 5.91 -8.27 10.61
N GLY A 181 6.47 -7.70 9.55
CA GLY A 181 7.62 -6.80 9.63
C GLY A 181 7.37 -5.58 10.50
N ALA A 182 6.23 -4.90 10.29
CA ALA A 182 5.83 -3.73 11.07
C ALA A 182 5.58 -4.08 12.56
N LEU A 183 5.03 -5.25 12.85
CA LEU A 183 4.81 -5.73 14.22
C LEU A 183 6.14 -6.04 14.95
N CYS A 184 7.09 -6.66 14.24
CA CYS A 184 8.44 -6.86 14.77
C CYS A 184 9.11 -5.52 15.14
N TRP A 185 8.84 -4.46 14.37
CA TRP A 185 9.34 -3.12 14.71
C TRP A 185 8.74 -2.60 16.01
N LEU A 186 7.43 -2.73 16.23
CA LEU A 186 6.80 -2.25 17.47
C LEU A 186 7.49 -2.86 18.70
N LEU A 187 7.85 -4.15 18.65
CA LEU A 187 8.61 -4.81 19.70
C LEU A 187 10.04 -4.27 19.83
N ALA A 188 10.76 -4.11 18.70
CA ALA A 188 12.12 -3.61 18.69
C ALA A 188 12.23 -2.14 19.14
N SER A 189 11.21 -1.34 18.86
CA SER A 189 11.17 0.10 19.16
C SER A 189 11.26 0.37 20.65
N TRP A 190 10.70 -0.50 21.51
CA TRP A 190 10.78 -0.35 22.98
C TRP A 190 12.22 -0.38 23.49
N VAL A 191 13.08 -1.19 22.85
CA VAL A 191 14.50 -1.29 23.21
C VAL A 191 15.27 -0.13 22.61
N ILE A 192 15.03 0.20 21.33
CA ILE A 192 15.77 1.27 20.63
C ILE A 192 15.48 2.64 21.23
N LEU A 193 14.24 2.88 21.67
CA LEU A 193 13.82 4.14 22.29
C LEU A 193 14.33 4.33 23.72
N ALA A 194 14.84 3.27 24.36
CA ALA A 194 15.50 3.40 25.66
C ALA A 194 16.88 4.06 25.55
N PHE A 195 17.45 4.15 24.35
CA PHE A 195 18.73 4.83 24.11
C PHE A 195 18.55 6.33 23.89
N ASN A 196 19.63 7.10 24.07
CA ASN A 196 19.66 8.51 23.68
C ASN A 196 19.38 8.64 22.15
N PRO A 197 18.67 9.70 21.70
CA PRO A 197 18.34 9.94 20.29
C PRO A 197 19.47 9.71 19.29
N PHE A 198 20.70 10.14 19.61
CA PHE A 198 21.85 9.95 18.72
C PHE A 198 22.18 8.46 18.50
N PHE A 199 22.20 7.67 19.57
CA PHE A 199 22.45 6.23 19.49
C PHE A 199 21.28 5.51 18.83
N ALA A 200 20.04 5.90 19.12
CA ALA A 200 18.85 5.34 18.47
C ALA A 200 18.93 5.50 16.94
N VAL A 201 19.19 6.71 16.44
CA VAL A 201 19.31 6.95 14.99
C VAL A 201 20.55 6.29 14.38
N SER A 202 21.66 6.21 15.12
CA SER A 202 22.84 5.48 14.66
C SER A 202 22.57 3.99 14.45
N ILE A 203 21.80 3.35 15.36
CA ILE A 203 21.36 1.95 15.20
C ILE A 203 20.50 1.81 13.94
N LEU A 204 19.61 2.76 13.69
CA LEU A 204 18.72 2.74 12.52
C LEU A 204 19.52 2.87 11.21
N VAL A 205 20.54 3.72 11.15
CA VAL A 205 21.49 3.80 10.03
C VAL A 205 22.14 2.44 9.76
N TRP A 206 22.63 1.76 10.80
CA TRP A 206 23.21 0.42 10.67
C TRP A 206 22.22 -0.63 10.18
N ILE A 207 20.96 -0.58 10.64
CA ILE A 207 19.89 -1.45 10.16
C ILE A 207 19.68 -1.27 8.65
N VAL A 208 19.65 -0.02 8.16
CA VAL A 208 19.52 0.27 6.71
C VAL A 208 20.72 -0.25 5.93
N VAL A 209 21.95 -0.09 6.44
CA VAL A 209 23.16 -0.64 5.78
C VAL A 209 23.09 -2.17 5.68
N ILE A 210 22.71 -2.85 6.75
CA ILE A 210 22.52 -4.31 6.76
C ILE A 210 21.43 -4.72 5.77
N PHE A 211 20.35 -3.94 5.68
CA PHE A 211 19.27 -4.17 4.73
C PHE A 211 19.73 -4.05 3.27
N ILE A 212 20.54 -3.04 2.94
CA ILE A 212 21.15 -2.90 1.60
C ILE A 212 21.99 -4.15 1.27
N LEU A 213 22.85 -4.59 2.21
CA LEU A 213 23.66 -5.80 2.04
C LEU A 213 22.78 -7.05 1.86
N PHE A 214 21.68 -7.14 2.60
CA PHE A 214 20.71 -8.22 2.44
C PHE A 214 20.11 -8.24 1.03
N ILE A 215 19.64 -7.10 0.50
CA ILE A 215 19.09 -7.03 -0.86
C ILE A 215 20.16 -7.44 -1.88
N LEU A 216 21.38 -6.93 -1.75
CA LEU A 216 22.47 -7.24 -2.67
C LEU A 216 22.84 -8.73 -2.66
N LYS A 217 22.80 -9.38 -1.49
CA LYS A 217 23.26 -10.76 -1.29
C LYS A 217 22.16 -11.84 -1.39
N TYR A 218 20.91 -11.52 -1.13
CA TYR A 218 19.84 -12.52 -1.04
C TYR A 218 18.65 -12.23 -1.95
N PHE A 219 18.33 -10.96 -2.26
CA PHE A 219 17.18 -10.66 -3.10
C PHE A 219 17.49 -10.88 -4.59
N ASP A 220 16.65 -11.71 -5.23
CA ASP A 220 16.63 -12.04 -6.66
C ASP A 220 18.03 -12.31 -7.25
N ASN A 221 18.87 -13.01 -6.48
CA ASN A 221 20.28 -13.29 -6.78
C ASN A 221 20.50 -14.48 -7.72
N ALA A 222 19.52 -14.76 -8.57
CA ALA A 222 19.66 -15.70 -9.67
C ALA A 222 20.72 -15.16 -10.64
N LYS A 223 21.99 -15.41 -10.34
CA LYS A 223 23.05 -15.45 -11.33
C LYS A 223 22.52 -16.33 -12.48
N GLU A 224 22.47 -15.78 -13.70
CA GLU A 224 22.30 -16.50 -14.98
C GLU A 224 20.91 -16.82 -15.55
N ILE A 225 19.80 -16.16 -15.17
CA ILE A 225 18.47 -16.49 -15.76
C ILE A 225 17.84 -15.34 -16.57
N PHE A 226 18.62 -14.29 -16.87
CA PHE A 226 18.23 -13.20 -17.78
C PHE A 226 18.86 -13.34 -19.18
N LYS A 227 19.27 -14.54 -19.58
CA LYS A 227 19.23 -14.91 -21.01
C LYS A 227 17.83 -15.41 -21.28
N ILE A 228 16.87 -14.50 -21.43
CA ILE A 228 15.54 -14.83 -21.97
C ILE A 228 15.73 -15.08 -23.47
N ASN A 229 16.34 -16.21 -23.79
CA ASN A 229 15.84 -17.06 -24.84
C ASN A 229 14.93 -17.98 -24.04
N VAL A 230 13.61 -17.76 -24.03
CA VAL A 230 12.67 -18.70 -23.40
C VAL A 230 12.88 -20.01 -24.13
N ASN A 231 13.75 -20.87 -23.60
CA ASN A 231 13.90 -22.18 -24.14
C ASN A 231 12.61 -22.89 -23.80
N VAL A 232 11.95 -23.42 -24.82
CA VAL A 232 10.63 -24.05 -24.71
C VAL A 232 10.61 -25.12 -23.62
N ALA A 233 11.77 -25.73 -23.33
CA ALA A 233 11.98 -26.72 -22.28
C ALA A 233 11.74 -26.21 -20.85
N ASP A 234 11.84 -24.89 -20.61
CA ASP A 234 11.69 -24.29 -19.26
C ASP A 234 10.24 -23.93 -18.92
N ILE A 235 9.33 -24.03 -19.91
CA ILE A 235 7.89 -23.80 -19.74
C ILE A 235 7.29 -25.01 -19.03
N LYS A 236 7.00 -24.88 -17.73
CA LYS A 236 6.40 -25.96 -16.93
C LYS A 236 4.94 -26.20 -17.31
N LYS A 237 4.18 -25.13 -17.55
CA LYS A 237 2.74 -25.15 -17.85
C LYS A 237 2.33 -23.93 -18.69
N LEU A 238 1.47 -24.14 -19.68
CA LEU A 238 0.64 -23.10 -20.30
C LEU A 238 -0.73 -23.17 -19.64
N LYS A 239 -1.06 -22.18 -18.82
CA LYS A 239 -2.37 -22.09 -18.17
C LYS A 239 -3.28 -21.25 -19.09
N LEU A 240 -4.30 -21.89 -19.64
CA LEU A 240 -5.39 -21.17 -20.26
C LEU A 240 -6.45 -20.89 -19.21
N ILE A 241 -6.66 -19.63 -18.93
CA ILE A 241 -7.64 -19.17 -17.96
C ILE A 241 -8.84 -18.66 -18.76
N SER A 242 -9.87 -19.48 -18.84
CA SER A 242 -11.15 -19.09 -19.45
C SER A 242 -12.17 -18.82 -18.34
N PRO A 243 -12.85 -17.65 -18.31
CA PRO A 243 -13.99 -17.46 -17.44
C PRO A 243 -15.13 -18.36 -17.96
N LYS A 244 -15.48 -19.38 -17.19
CA LYS A 244 -16.62 -20.24 -17.44
C LYS A 244 -17.85 -19.55 -16.87
N GLU A 245 -18.66 -18.94 -17.74
CA GLU A 245 -19.99 -18.47 -17.36
C GLU A 245 -20.87 -19.69 -17.04
N THR A 246 -21.21 -19.89 -15.76
CA THR A 246 -22.39 -20.68 -15.41
C THR A 246 -23.64 -19.81 -15.56
N LEU A 247 -24.82 -20.44 -15.57
CA LEU A 247 -26.17 -19.85 -15.78
C LEU A 247 -26.47 -18.57 -14.95
N GLU A 248 -25.63 -18.22 -13.98
CA GLU A 248 -25.74 -17.06 -13.09
C GLU A 248 -24.65 -15.99 -13.28
N SER A 249 -23.97 -15.91 -14.44
CA SER A 249 -22.91 -14.91 -14.72
C SER A 249 -21.70 -15.00 -13.78
N VAL A 250 -21.32 -16.22 -13.38
CA VAL A 250 -20.14 -16.49 -12.53
C VAL A 250 -18.88 -16.47 -13.40
N LYS A 251 -17.83 -15.72 -13.02
CA LYS A 251 -16.47 -15.91 -13.57
C LYS A 251 -15.78 -17.03 -12.78
N GLU A 252 -15.99 -18.28 -13.15
CA GLU A 252 -15.08 -19.36 -12.72
C GLU A 252 -13.90 -19.40 -13.69
N TYR A 253 -12.69 -19.13 -13.21
CA TYR A 253 -11.50 -19.31 -14.04
C TYR A 253 -11.18 -20.80 -14.14
N THR A 254 -11.60 -21.44 -15.22
CA THR A 254 -11.09 -22.77 -15.56
C THR A 254 -9.67 -22.62 -16.06
N VAL A 255 -8.70 -23.04 -15.24
CA VAL A 255 -7.30 -23.22 -15.62
C VAL A 255 -7.19 -24.53 -16.38
N SER A 256 -7.38 -24.51 -17.69
CA SER A 256 -7.12 -25.67 -18.54
C SER A 256 -5.65 -25.64 -18.99
N GLN A 257 -4.94 -26.74 -18.79
CA GLN A 257 -3.58 -26.89 -19.31
C GLN A 257 -3.66 -27.12 -20.83
N VAL A 258 -2.98 -26.28 -21.60
CA VAL A 258 -2.92 -26.42 -23.07
C VAL A 258 -1.53 -26.91 -23.46
N GLN A 259 -1.45 -27.94 -24.30
CA GLN A 259 -0.17 -28.38 -24.83
C GLN A 259 0.36 -27.35 -25.84
N LYS A 260 1.69 -27.20 -25.93
CA LYS A 260 2.34 -26.19 -26.78
C LYS A 260 1.87 -26.21 -28.25
N ALA A 261 1.51 -27.38 -28.76
CA ALA A 261 1.05 -27.56 -30.14
C ALA A 261 -0.28 -26.87 -30.44
N ASP A 262 -1.16 -26.71 -29.44
CA ASP A 262 -2.52 -26.18 -29.62
C ASP A 262 -2.59 -24.66 -29.41
N PHE A 263 -1.49 -24.03 -28.97
CA PHE A 263 -1.45 -22.62 -28.57
C PHE A 263 -1.90 -21.67 -29.69
N ALA A 264 -1.46 -21.88 -30.93
CA ALA A 264 -1.81 -21.01 -32.05
C ALA A 264 -3.30 -21.06 -32.40
N GLN A 265 -3.91 -22.24 -32.30
CA GLN A 265 -5.34 -22.46 -32.55
C GLN A 265 -6.21 -21.91 -31.42
N VAL A 266 -5.66 -21.86 -30.21
CA VAL A 266 -6.37 -21.37 -29.04
C VAL A 266 -6.25 -19.84 -28.93
N ALA A 267 -5.09 -19.28 -29.23
CA ALA A 267 -4.84 -17.84 -29.28
C ALA A 267 -5.69 -17.13 -30.36
N SER A 268 -5.95 -17.77 -31.50
CA SER A 268 -6.78 -17.21 -32.57
C SER A 268 -8.25 -17.01 -32.19
N ASN A 269 -8.72 -17.71 -31.15
CA ASN A 269 -10.08 -17.56 -30.61
C ASN A 269 -10.15 -16.61 -29.40
N MET A 270 -9.06 -15.94 -29.03
CA MET A 270 -9.02 -15.05 -27.86
C MET A 270 -9.23 -13.59 -28.23
N LYS A 271 -9.97 -12.87 -27.36
CA LYS A 271 -10.13 -11.40 -27.48
C LYS A 271 -8.83 -10.65 -27.16
N PHE A 272 -8.02 -11.16 -26.23
CA PHE A 272 -6.76 -10.54 -25.80
C PHE A 272 -5.73 -11.62 -25.41
N VAL A 273 -4.44 -11.29 -25.52
CA VAL A 273 -3.33 -12.11 -25.00
C VAL A 273 -2.56 -11.29 -23.96
N PHE A 274 -2.35 -11.83 -22.76
CA PHE A 274 -1.47 -11.22 -21.77
C PHE A 274 -0.03 -11.66 -22.02
N LEU A 275 0.88 -10.72 -22.29
CA LEU A 275 2.30 -11.03 -22.46
C LEU A 275 3.07 -10.72 -21.18
N LYS A 276 3.87 -11.70 -20.72
CA LYS A 276 4.74 -11.61 -19.54
C LYS A 276 6.06 -12.35 -19.82
N PRO A 277 7.20 -11.89 -19.27
CA PRO A 277 7.48 -10.55 -18.73
C PRO A 277 7.84 -9.54 -19.84
N MET A 278 7.76 -8.24 -19.55
CA MET A 278 8.27 -7.21 -20.46
C MET A 278 9.80 -7.32 -20.62
N GLU A 279 10.29 -7.22 -21.86
CA GLU A 279 11.72 -7.08 -22.11
C GLU A 279 12.24 -5.75 -21.55
N ILE A 280 13.33 -5.81 -20.78
CA ILE A 280 13.99 -4.62 -20.25
C ILE A 280 14.64 -3.86 -21.41
N LYS A 281 14.27 -2.58 -21.58
CA LYS A 281 14.88 -1.71 -22.59
C LYS A 281 16.36 -1.49 -22.29
N LYS A 282 17.21 -1.56 -23.32
CA LYS A 282 18.67 -1.50 -23.18
C LYS A 282 19.22 -0.13 -22.77
N SER A 283 18.54 0.97 -23.10
CA SER A 283 18.98 2.34 -22.81
C SER A 283 17.86 3.17 -22.18
N VAL A 284 18.22 3.96 -21.17
CA VAL A 284 17.30 4.87 -20.48
C VAL A 284 17.12 6.13 -21.32
N ASN A 285 15.87 6.45 -21.68
CA ASN A 285 15.52 7.74 -22.27
C ASN A 285 14.64 8.52 -21.28
N TRP A 286 15.20 9.56 -20.66
CA TRP A 286 14.51 10.36 -19.66
C TRP A 286 13.31 11.12 -20.22
N TRP A 287 13.36 11.54 -21.47
CA TRP A 287 12.22 12.21 -22.13
C TRP A 287 11.07 11.23 -22.36
N GLU A 288 11.39 10.00 -22.79
CA GLU A 288 10.40 8.93 -22.93
C GLU A 288 9.74 8.58 -21.58
N ILE A 289 10.49 8.62 -20.48
CA ILE A 289 9.93 8.41 -19.13
C ILE A 289 8.87 9.46 -18.81
N ILE A 290 9.19 10.73 -19.03
CA ILE A 290 8.27 11.86 -18.78
C ILE A 290 7.05 11.76 -19.70
N ASP A 291 7.26 11.55 -21.00
CA ASP A 291 6.18 11.46 -21.98
C ASP A 291 5.23 10.30 -21.69
N THR A 292 5.80 9.12 -21.37
CA THR A 292 5.00 7.94 -21.00
C THR A 292 4.22 8.19 -19.72
N ALA A 293 4.83 8.82 -18.72
CA ALA A 293 4.14 9.12 -17.47
C ALA A 293 2.97 10.09 -17.67
N ILE A 294 3.13 11.12 -18.50
CA ILE A 294 2.05 12.04 -18.86
C ILE A 294 0.93 11.30 -19.61
N ILE A 295 1.29 10.39 -20.52
CA ILE A 295 0.32 9.57 -21.26
C ILE A 295 -0.45 8.63 -20.31
N ASP A 296 0.21 8.07 -19.30
CA ASP A 296 -0.42 7.20 -18.30
C ASP A 296 -1.41 7.98 -17.44
N ILE A 297 -1.04 9.17 -16.95
CA ILE A 297 -1.96 10.05 -16.21
C ILE A 297 -3.18 10.41 -17.07
N LYS A 298 -2.96 10.76 -18.34
CA LYS A 298 -4.06 11.03 -19.29
C LYS A 298 -4.93 9.80 -19.52
N SER A 299 -4.33 8.62 -19.63
CA SER A 299 -5.03 7.37 -19.84
C SER A 299 -5.84 6.97 -18.61
N PHE A 300 -5.31 7.17 -17.41
CA PHE A 300 -6.03 7.03 -16.14
C PHE A 300 -7.28 7.89 -16.11
N MET A 301 -7.14 9.19 -16.43
CA MET A 301 -8.28 10.11 -16.48
C MET A 301 -9.30 9.72 -17.56
N MET A 302 -8.82 9.30 -18.73
CA MET A 302 -9.67 8.82 -19.83
C MET A 302 -10.44 7.55 -19.45
N ILE A 303 -9.82 6.63 -18.71
CA ILE A 303 -10.43 5.34 -18.36
C ILE A 303 -11.54 5.52 -17.34
N LEU A 304 -11.27 6.28 -16.27
CA LEU A 304 -12.23 6.48 -15.18
C LEU A 304 -13.32 7.50 -15.51
N PHE A 305 -12.97 8.60 -16.17
CA PHE A 305 -13.85 9.77 -16.27
C PHE A 305 -14.42 10.06 -17.66
N GLN A 306 -14.04 9.31 -18.70
CA GLN A 306 -14.60 9.48 -20.04
C GLN A 306 -15.45 8.29 -20.51
N PRO A 307 -16.57 8.53 -21.22
CA PRO A 307 -17.42 7.47 -21.75
C PRO A 307 -16.71 6.65 -22.86
N PRO A 308 -17.04 5.36 -23.02
CA PRO A 308 -17.94 4.57 -22.18
C PRO A 308 -17.33 4.26 -20.81
N TYR A 309 -18.17 4.35 -19.76
CA TYR A 309 -17.76 4.12 -18.37
C TYR A 309 -17.84 2.64 -18.00
N SER A 310 -16.79 2.09 -17.39
CA SER A 310 -16.91 0.83 -16.64
C SER A 310 -17.45 1.14 -15.25
N HIS A 311 -18.74 0.85 -15.06
CA HIS A 311 -19.42 1.07 -13.78
C HIS A 311 -18.86 0.17 -12.68
N ARG A 312 -18.44 -1.05 -13.05
CA ARG A 312 -17.71 -1.96 -12.16
C ARG A 312 -16.41 -1.33 -11.67
N LEU A 313 -15.61 -0.77 -12.58
CA LEU A 313 -14.38 -0.07 -12.22
C LEU A 313 -14.63 1.11 -11.27
N LEU A 314 -15.70 1.89 -11.50
CA LEU A 314 -16.07 3.00 -10.63
C LEU A 314 -16.49 2.55 -9.22
N VAL A 315 -17.24 1.45 -9.10
CA VAL A 315 -17.64 0.90 -7.80
C VAL A 315 -16.41 0.40 -7.04
N VAL A 316 -15.55 -0.38 -7.69
CA VAL A 316 -14.33 -0.91 -7.06
C VAL A 316 -13.37 0.23 -6.69
N TRP A 317 -13.25 1.25 -7.54
CA TRP A 317 -12.52 2.47 -7.23
C TRP A 317 -13.05 3.15 -5.96
N THR A 318 -14.37 3.26 -5.83
CA THR A 318 -15.01 3.88 -4.67
C THR A 318 -14.73 3.07 -3.41
N VAL A 319 -14.84 1.74 -3.47
CA VAL A 319 -14.50 0.82 -2.36
C VAL A 319 -13.04 1.02 -1.95
N LEU A 320 -12.09 0.98 -2.89
CA LEU A 320 -10.66 1.16 -2.62
C LEU A 320 -10.34 2.52 -2.00
N THR A 321 -10.99 3.58 -2.50
CA THR A 321 -10.83 4.94 -1.98
C THR A 321 -11.28 5.01 -0.52
N PHE A 322 -12.44 4.41 -0.19
CA PHE A 322 -12.93 4.37 1.20
C PHE A 322 -12.04 3.54 2.12
N PHE A 323 -11.46 2.44 1.63
CA PHE A 323 -10.52 1.65 2.42
C PHE A 323 -9.24 2.39 2.74
N TRP A 324 -8.67 3.04 1.74
CA TRP A 324 -7.44 3.78 1.92
C TRP A 324 -7.64 5.02 2.79
N LEU A 325 -8.82 5.63 2.68
CA LEU A 325 -9.32 6.65 3.59
C LEU A 325 -9.42 6.13 5.04
N TRP A 326 -9.90 4.91 5.24
CA TRP A 326 -9.99 4.29 6.56
C TRP A 326 -8.60 4.04 7.15
N ASP A 327 -7.66 3.49 6.38
CA ASP A 327 -6.28 3.24 6.83
C ASP A 327 -5.60 4.52 7.31
N THR A 328 -5.80 5.61 6.58
CA THR A 328 -5.28 6.92 6.95
C THR A 328 -5.96 7.49 8.19
N PHE A 329 -7.27 7.28 8.35
CA PHE A 329 -7.99 7.66 9.56
C PHE A 329 -7.49 6.91 10.80
N VAL A 330 -7.32 5.59 10.69
CA VAL A 330 -6.84 4.70 11.77
C VAL A 330 -5.44 5.09 12.24
N THR A 331 -4.55 5.40 11.30
CA THR A 331 -3.15 5.71 11.59
C THR A 331 -2.92 7.14 12.07
N SER A 332 -3.84 8.07 11.80
CA SER A 332 -3.61 9.50 12.05
C SER A 332 -4.53 10.10 13.11
N PHE A 333 -5.83 9.80 13.07
CA PHE A 333 -6.83 10.44 13.94
C PHE A 333 -7.34 9.49 15.03
N LEU A 334 -7.47 8.20 14.75
CA LEU A 334 -8.06 7.25 15.70
C LEU A 334 -7.24 7.09 16.99
N ILE A 335 -5.94 7.39 16.96
CA ILE A 335 -5.06 7.29 18.14
C ILE A 335 -5.62 8.09 19.32
N ASP A 336 -6.14 9.28 19.09
CA ASP A 336 -6.71 10.12 20.15
C ASP A 336 -8.01 9.52 20.70
N PHE A 337 -8.88 8.99 19.82
CA PHE A 337 -10.09 8.27 20.23
C PHE A 337 -9.78 7.03 21.08
N LEU A 338 -8.81 6.21 20.68
CA LEU A 338 -8.42 5.03 21.45
C LEU A 338 -7.78 5.40 22.78
N THR A 339 -7.03 6.51 22.82
CA THR A 339 -6.47 7.05 24.05
C THR A 339 -7.58 7.46 25.01
N GLU A 340 -8.62 8.15 24.52
CA GLU A 340 -9.80 8.49 25.30
C GLU A 340 -10.54 7.24 25.82
N VAL A 341 -10.75 6.23 24.97
CA VAL A 341 -11.36 4.95 25.36
C VAL A 341 -10.55 4.26 26.46
N ILE A 342 -9.22 4.19 26.32
CA ILE A 342 -8.34 3.59 27.33
C ILE A 342 -8.42 4.36 28.66
N ASN A 343 -8.34 5.69 28.61
CA ASN A 343 -8.37 6.56 29.79
C ASN A 343 -9.72 6.51 30.53
N ASN A 344 -10.83 6.37 29.80
CA ASN A 344 -12.16 6.27 30.38
C ASN A 344 -12.50 4.86 30.92
N ASN A 345 -11.68 3.85 30.60
CA ASN A 345 -11.90 2.46 31.01
C ASN A 345 -10.74 1.93 31.86
N GLN A 346 -10.10 2.79 32.66
CA GLN A 346 -8.97 2.42 33.52
C GLN A 346 -9.32 1.32 34.53
N ASP A 347 -10.58 1.00 34.80
CA ASP A 347 -10.95 -0.15 35.64
C ASP A 347 -10.66 -1.51 34.97
N ASN A 348 -10.46 -1.54 33.65
CA ASN A 348 -10.10 -2.74 32.90
C ASN A 348 -8.58 -2.98 32.93
N PHE A 349 -8.16 -4.15 33.39
CA PHE A 349 -6.74 -4.54 33.44
C PHE A 349 -6.02 -4.40 32.09
N LEU A 350 -6.67 -4.80 30.98
CA LEU A 350 -6.07 -4.69 29.64
C LEU A 350 -5.94 -3.23 29.19
N ALA A 351 -6.90 -2.37 29.55
CA ALA A 351 -6.80 -0.94 29.25
C ALA A 351 -5.65 -0.28 30.03
N LYS A 352 -5.44 -0.65 31.31
CA LYS A 352 -4.35 -0.11 32.14
C LYS A 352 -2.96 -0.31 31.56
N ILE A 353 -2.73 -1.42 30.87
CA ILE A 353 -1.40 -1.83 30.39
C ILE A 353 -1.17 -1.54 28.91
N MET A 354 -2.16 -0.99 28.20
CA MET A 354 -2.13 -0.85 26.75
C MET A 354 -2.07 0.62 26.33
N SER A 355 -1.19 0.94 25.37
CA SER A 355 -1.20 2.24 24.68
C SER A 355 -2.13 2.20 23.46
N ALA A 356 -2.57 3.36 22.96
CA ALA A 356 -3.37 3.43 21.73
C ALA A 356 -2.68 2.76 20.53
N TYR A 357 -1.35 2.91 20.40
CA TYR A 357 -0.57 2.23 19.36
C TYR A 357 -0.54 0.71 19.51
N ALA A 358 -0.37 0.21 20.75
CA ALA A 358 -0.46 -1.22 21.02
C ALA A 358 -1.89 -1.75 20.75
N PHE A 359 -2.90 -0.93 21.04
CA PHE A 359 -4.28 -1.26 20.72
C PHE A 359 -4.49 -1.41 19.22
N ILE A 360 -4.05 -0.45 18.40
CA ILE A 360 -4.11 -0.55 16.92
C ILE A 360 -3.40 -1.82 16.42
N ALA A 361 -2.25 -2.18 17.00
CA ALA A 361 -1.52 -3.37 16.60
C ALA A 361 -2.29 -4.67 16.85
N VAL A 362 -2.96 -4.78 18.02
CA VAL A 362 -3.84 -5.91 18.34
C VAL A 362 -5.04 -5.94 17.39
N LEU A 363 -5.61 -4.78 17.14
CA LEU A 363 -6.76 -4.58 16.26
C LEU A 363 -6.49 -4.92 14.80
N ALA A 364 -5.25 -4.82 14.35
CA ALA A 364 -4.81 -5.18 13.01
C ALA A 364 -4.72 -6.71 12.80
N ILE A 365 -4.53 -7.53 13.84
CA ILE A 365 -4.32 -8.99 13.71
C ILE A 365 -5.41 -9.68 12.86
N PRO A 366 -6.73 -9.48 13.13
CA PRO A 366 -7.77 -10.13 12.34
C PRO A 366 -7.78 -9.65 10.88
N ALA A 367 -7.37 -8.40 10.63
CA ALA A 367 -7.37 -7.78 9.30
C ALA A 367 -6.36 -8.43 8.34
N TYR A 368 -5.28 -9.01 8.88
CA TYR A 368 -4.27 -9.73 8.11
C TYR A 368 -4.49 -11.25 8.16
N TRP A 369 -4.86 -11.80 9.32
CA TRP A 369 -5.11 -13.24 9.47
C TRP A 369 -6.23 -13.73 8.55
N ALA A 370 -7.33 -12.98 8.47
CA ALA A 370 -8.54 -13.44 7.78
C ALA A 370 -8.49 -13.29 6.26
N GLN A 371 -7.47 -12.63 5.69
CA GLN A 371 -7.44 -12.31 4.26
C GLN A 371 -7.46 -13.58 3.39
N ILE A 372 -6.55 -14.53 3.63
CA ILE A 372 -6.45 -15.76 2.82
C ILE A 372 -7.74 -16.60 2.92
N PRO A 373 -8.30 -16.88 4.13
CA PRO A 373 -9.59 -17.56 4.23
C PRO A 373 -10.73 -16.88 3.47
N LEU A 374 -10.82 -15.54 3.54
CA LEU A 374 -11.89 -14.79 2.87
C LEU A 374 -11.71 -14.74 1.35
N ILE A 375 -10.47 -14.69 0.87
CA ILE A 375 -10.16 -14.87 -0.55
C ILE A 375 -10.57 -16.27 -1.02
N TRP A 376 -10.31 -17.32 -0.24
CA TRP A 376 -10.76 -18.66 -0.58
C TRP A 376 -12.28 -18.78 -0.62
N LEU A 377 -12.97 -18.12 0.31
CA LEU A 377 -14.43 -18.02 0.30
C LEU A 377 -14.94 -17.32 -0.98
N SER A 378 -14.29 -16.23 -1.39
CA SER A 378 -14.64 -15.48 -2.62
C SER A 378 -14.54 -16.32 -3.90
N LYS A 379 -13.62 -17.30 -3.92
CA LYS A 379 -13.50 -18.26 -5.04
C LYS A 379 -14.71 -19.21 -5.11
N LYS A 380 -15.49 -19.37 -4.03
CA LYS A 380 -16.69 -20.25 -3.98
C LYS A 380 -18.01 -19.51 -4.18
N ILE A 381 -18.17 -18.34 -3.57
CA ILE A 381 -19.46 -17.60 -3.53
C ILE A 381 -19.42 -16.29 -4.33
N TRP A 382 -18.33 -16.05 -5.06
CA TRP A 382 -18.03 -14.87 -5.87
C TRP A 382 -17.50 -13.65 -5.11
N VAL A 383 -16.69 -12.85 -5.81
CA VAL A 383 -15.92 -11.75 -5.22
C VAL A 383 -16.79 -10.58 -4.78
N PHE A 384 -17.70 -10.12 -5.64
CA PHE A 384 -18.55 -8.98 -5.33
C PHE A 384 -19.47 -9.22 -4.11
N PRO A 385 -20.16 -10.37 -3.96
CA PRO A 385 -20.97 -10.68 -2.77
C PRO A 385 -20.14 -10.73 -1.50
N VAL A 386 -18.91 -11.26 -1.56
CA VAL A 386 -18.00 -11.23 -0.41
C VAL A 386 -17.67 -9.79 -0.04
N ILE A 387 -17.24 -8.97 -1.00
CA ILE A 387 -16.94 -7.55 -0.75
C ILE A 387 -18.15 -6.85 -0.14
N MET A 388 -19.34 -6.94 -0.77
CA MET A 388 -20.52 -6.20 -0.34
C MET A 388 -21.10 -6.70 0.99
N THR A 389 -21.07 -8.01 1.26
CA THR A 389 -21.51 -8.56 2.55
C THR A 389 -20.65 -8.01 3.68
N TRP A 390 -19.34 -7.93 3.47
CA TRP A 390 -18.45 -7.40 4.48
C TRP A 390 -18.55 -5.87 4.59
N VAL A 391 -18.83 -5.15 3.49
CA VAL A 391 -19.18 -3.71 3.53
C VAL A 391 -20.41 -3.48 4.41
N LEU A 392 -21.44 -4.31 4.30
CA LEU A 392 -22.62 -4.25 5.16
C LEU A 392 -22.29 -4.49 6.64
N VAL A 393 -21.45 -5.49 6.92
CA VAL A 393 -21.06 -5.86 8.29
C VAL A 393 -20.20 -4.76 8.95
N SER A 394 -19.26 -4.17 8.19
CA SER A 394 -18.49 -3.02 8.64
C SER A 394 -19.36 -1.80 8.88
N TRP A 395 -20.32 -1.54 7.99
CA TRP A 395 -21.29 -0.47 8.14
C TRP A 395 -22.01 -0.53 9.49
N ILE A 396 -22.48 -1.71 9.90
CA ILE A 396 -23.08 -1.90 11.23
C ILE A 396 -22.06 -1.59 12.33
N SER A 397 -20.83 -2.08 12.22
CA SER A 397 -19.78 -1.83 13.22
C SER A 397 -19.47 -0.33 13.40
N ILE A 398 -19.34 0.41 12.30
CA ILE A 398 -19.05 1.84 12.31
C ILE A 398 -20.19 2.65 12.92
N LEU A 399 -21.45 2.28 12.69
CA LEU A 399 -22.58 2.91 13.38
C LEU A 399 -22.48 2.73 14.89
N LEU A 400 -22.06 1.55 15.32
CA LEU A 400 -22.00 1.22 16.74
C LEU A 400 -20.81 1.93 17.43
N PHE A 401 -19.75 2.31 16.69
CA PHE A 401 -18.71 3.22 17.22
C PHE A 401 -19.25 4.60 17.59
N TRP A 402 -20.33 5.06 16.94
CA TRP A 402 -20.99 6.31 17.34
C TRP A 402 -21.72 6.17 18.69
N ALA A 403 -22.28 4.99 18.98
CA ALA A 403 -23.12 4.77 20.15
C ALA A 403 -22.38 4.24 21.39
N PHE A 404 -21.21 3.62 21.22
CA PHE A 404 -20.49 2.96 22.30
C PHE A 404 -19.06 3.48 22.47
N SER A 405 -18.61 3.58 23.72
CA SER A 405 -17.26 4.03 24.09
C SER A 405 -16.56 3.10 25.10
N THR A 406 -17.18 1.96 25.44
CA THR A 406 -16.58 1.01 26.38
C THR A 406 -15.51 0.16 25.70
N PHE A 407 -14.42 -0.11 26.43
CA PHE A 407 -13.24 -0.79 25.89
C PHE A 407 -13.56 -2.10 25.14
N TRP A 408 -14.34 -2.99 25.76
CA TRP A 408 -14.68 -4.29 25.18
C TRP A 408 -15.58 -4.18 23.96
N MET A 409 -16.51 -3.21 23.96
CA MET A 409 -17.37 -2.99 22.81
C MET A 409 -16.56 -2.47 21.64
N ILE A 410 -15.67 -1.49 21.87
CA ILE A 410 -14.75 -0.99 20.85
C ILE A 410 -13.90 -2.13 20.28
N LEU A 411 -13.33 -2.99 21.13
CA LEU A 411 -12.55 -4.15 20.70
C LEU A 411 -13.37 -5.08 19.78
N VAL A 412 -14.58 -5.46 20.18
CA VAL A 412 -15.44 -6.38 19.41
C VAL A 412 -15.86 -5.78 18.08
N LEU A 413 -16.35 -4.54 18.09
CA LEU A 413 -16.72 -3.80 16.88
C LEU A 413 -15.53 -3.68 15.94
N TRP A 414 -14.35 -3.45 16.48
CA TRP A 414 -13.15 -3.36 15.67
C TRP A 414 -12.74 -4.68 15.04
N VAL A 415 -12.81 -5.78 15.77
CA VAL A 415 -12.55 -7.12 15.19
C VAL A 415 -13.46 -7.35 13.99
N VAL A 416 -14.75 -7.02 14.10
CA VAL A 416 -15.71 -7.09 12.99
C VAL A 416 -15.27 -6.22 11.81
N ASN A 417 -14.80 -5.00 12.08
CA ASN A 417 -14.33 -4.09 11.04
C ASN A 417 -13.02 -4.55 10.38
N SER A 418 -12.14 -5.21 11.13
CA SER A 418 -10.91 -5.83 10.63
C SER A 418 -11.20 -6.99 9.68
N PHE A 419 -12.21 -7.82 9.95
CA PHE A 419 -12.65 -8.84 8.99
C PHE A 419 -13.16 -8.24 7.68
N TRP A 420 -13.80 -7.07 7.73
CA TRP A 420 -14.18 -6.36 6.52
C TRP A 420 -12.99 -5.91 5.69
N TYR A 421 -11.99 -5.31 6.34
CA TYR A 421 -10.72 -4.98 5.68
C TYR A 421 -10.10 -6.20 5.01
N ALA A 422 -10.08 -7.32 5.73
CA ALA A 422 -9.50 -8.57 5.25
C ALA A 422 -10.20 -9.12 4.00
N ALA A 423 -11.52 -9.02 3.93
CA ALA A 423 -12.30 -9.45 2.77
C ALA A 423 -12.13 -8.50 1.59
N ALA A 424 -12.36 -7.22 1.81
CA ALA A 424 -12.67 -6.34 0.69
C ALA A 424 -11.44 -5.65 0.09
N MET A 425 -10.39 -5.35 0.86
CA MET A 425 -9.21 -4.67 0.33
C MET A 425 -8.44 -5.47 -0.74
N PRO A 426 -7.94 -6.69 -0.46
CA PRO A 426 -7.18 -7.46 -1.46
C PRO A 426 -8.04 -7.87 -2.67
N LEU A 427 -9.31 -8.16 -2.46
CA LEU A 427 -10.25 -8.50 -3.53
C LEU A 427 -10.55 -7.30 -4.42
N SER A 428 -10.73 -6.09 -3.86
CA SER A 428 -10.97 -4.88 -4.64
C SER A 428 -9.73 -4.45 -5.41
N GLN A 429 -8.53 -4.59 -4.84
CA GLN A 429 -7.28 -4.30 -5.57
C GLN A 429 -7.12 -5.20 -6.79
N TRP A 430 -7.40 -6.49 -6.61
CA TRP A 430 -7.39 -7.46 -7.69
C TRP A 430 -8.41 -7.12 -8.79
N GLU A 431 -9.66 -6.91 -8.39
CA GLU A 431 -10.77 -6.62 -9.30
C GLU A 431 -10.52 -5.32 -10.08
N PHE A 432 -9.95 -4.30 -9.42
CA PHE A 432 -9.55 -3.06 -10.07
C PHE A 432 -8.49 -3.33 -11.13
N SER A 433 -7.44 -4.09 -10.80
CA SER A 433 -6.35 -4.36 -11.73
C SER A 433 -6.79 -5.17 -12.96
N ASP A 434 -7.66 -6.18 -12.80
CA ASP A 434 -8.21 -6.95 -13.91
C ASP A 434 -9.08 -6.07 -14.83
N GLU A 435 -10.05 -5.37 -14.24
CA GLU A 435 -11.01 -4.55 -14.98
C GLU A 435 -10.31 -3.35 -15.65
N TYR A 436 -9.40 -2.66 -14.95
CA TYR A 436 -8.64 -1.54 -15.50
C TYR A 436 -7.83 -1.97 -16.73
N ASN A 437 -7.09 -3.07 -16.62
CA ASN A 437 -6.26 -3.59 -17.71
C ASN A 437 -7.13 -3.94 -18.94
N SER A 438 -8.31 -4.53 -18.72
CA SER A 438 -9.25 -4.85 -19.81
C SER A 438 -9.79 -3.58 -20.49
N VAL A 439 -10.26 -2.59 -19.70
CA VAL A 439 -10.80 -1.33 -20.24
C VAL A 439 -9.71 -0.51 -20.94
N TYR A 440 -8.47 -0.53 -20.42
CA TYR A 440 -7.32 0.12 -21.03
C TYR A 440 -7.06 -0.45 -22.43
N ALA A 441 -7.00 -1.78 -22.57
CA ALA A 441 -6.78 -2.42 -23.86
C ALA A 441 -7.92 -2.17 -24.85
N GLU A 442 -9.18 -2.18 -24.40
CA GLU A 442 -10.33 -1.83 -25.23
C GLU A 442 -10.27 -0.40 -25.74
N LYS A 443 -10.05 0.59 -24.87
CA LYS A 443 -9.98 2.00 -25.26
C LYS A 443 -8.78 2.33 -26.14
N LYS A 444 -7.70 1.54 -26.06
CA LYS A 444 -6.48 1.71 -26.86
C LYS A 444 -6.44 0.80 -28.10
N ASN A 445 -7.48 -0.01 -28.35
CA ASN A 445 -7.53 -1.00 -29.43
C ASN A 445 -6.30 -1.93 -29.46
N LEU A 446 -5.86 -2.38 -28.28
CA LEU A 446 -4.72 -3.28 -28.15
C LEU A 446 -5.20 -4.73 -28.24
N THR A 447 -4.47 -5.56 -28.98
CA THR A 447 -4.67 -7.01 -29.02
C THR A 447 -3.99 -7.72 -27.84
N GLU A 448 -3.08 -7.01 -27.16
CA GLU A 448 -2.25 -7.51 -26.06
C GLU A 448 -2.45 -6.66 -24.81
N ILE A 449 -2.58 -7.31 -23.65
CA ILE A 449 -2.75 -6.62 -22.37
C ILE A 449 -1.42 -6.62 -21.61
N ASP A 450 -0.95 -5.42 -21.28
CA ASP A 450 0.12 -5.22 -20.28
C ASP A 450 -0.48 -5.44 -18.89
N SER A 451 -0.08 -6.52 -18.21
CA SER A 451 -0.58 -6.86 -16.88
C SER A 451 -0.29 -5.81 -15.82
N ASN A 452 0.72 -4.97 -16.05
CA ASN A 452 1.14 -3.96 -15.09
C ASN A 452 0.57 -2.58 -15.40
N ALA A 453 -0.23 -2.43 -16.46
CA ALA A 453 -0.79 -1.12 -16.82
C ALA A 453 -1.63 -0.52 -15.68
N SER A 454 -2.20 -1.36 -14.81
CA SER A 454 -2.94 -0.94 -13.62
C SER A 454 -2.08 -0.63 -12.40
N SER A 455 -0.78 -0.95 -12.37
CA SER A 455 0.07 -0.77 -11.19
C SER A 455 0.15 0.69 -10.74
N ALA A 456 0.52 1.59 -11.66
CA ALA A 456 0.57 3.03 -11.39
C ALA A 456 -0.82 3.62 -11.11
N PRO A 457 -1.85 3.37 -11.96
CA PRO A 457 -3.24 3.79 -11.69
C PRO A 457 -3.77 3.41 -10.31
N LEU A 458 -3.51 2.18 -9.87
CA LEU A 458 -3.94 1.72 -8.55
C LEU A 458 -3.24 2.53 -7.46
N LYS A 459 -1.93 2.76 -7.56
CA LYS A 459 -1.19 3.57 -6.57
C LYS A 459 -1.58 5.04 -6.58
N MET A 460 -1.76 5.64 -7.75
CA MET A 460 -2.24 7.00 -7.91
C MET A 460 -3.59 7.21 -7.22
N LEU A 461 -4.51 6.25 -7.40
CA LEU A 461 -5.82 6.25 -6.76
C LEU A 461 -5.71 6.24 -5.24
N LEU A 462 -4.87 5.36 -4.69
CA LEU A 462 -4.63 5.25 -3.25
C LEU A 462 -3.99 6.55 -2.72
N ASN A 463 -2.92 7.04 -3.36
CA ASN A 463 -2.24 8.25 -2.93
C ASN A 463 -3.13 9.51 -3.03
N LEU A 464 -3.95 9.64 -4.08
CA LEU A 464 -4.93 10.71 -4.21
C LEU A 464 -5.98 10.67 -3.09
N ALA A 465 -6.46 9.47 -2.72
CA ALA A 465 -7.39 9.31 -1.62
C ALA A 465 -6.79 9.86 -0.31
N ASN A 466 -5.52 9.58 -0.03
CA ASN A 466 -4.87 10.11 1.18
C ASN A 466 -4.78 11.63 1.20
N VAL A 467 -4.43 12.27 0.08
CA VAL A 467 -4.32 13.74 0.02
C VAL A 467 -5.64 14.41 0.35
N VAL A 468 -6.71 14.00 -0.34
CA VAL A 468 -8.02 14.65 -0.23
C VAL A 468 -8.63 14.37 1.14
N TRP A 469 -8.53 13.13 1.61
CA TRP A 469 -9.24 12.72 2.82
C TRP A 469 -8.52 13.04 4.12
N LEU A 470 -7.19 13.22 4.14
CA LEU A 470 -6.51 13.76 5.33
C LEU A 470 -7.09 15.12 5.73
N ILE A 471 -7.32 15.98 4.74
CA ILE A 471 -7.88 17.32 4.95
C ILE A 471 -9.33 17.22 5.41
N ILE A 472 -10.14 16.39 4.73
CA ILE A 472 -11.56 16.26 5.07
C ILE A 472 -11.74 15.61 6.45
N TRP A 473 -10.95 14.59 6.80
CA TRP A 473 -11.03 13.96 8.11
C TRP A 473 -10.61 14.88 9.23
N TRP A 474 -9.52 15.62 9.04
CA TRP A 474 -9.10 16.62 10.01
C TRP A 474 -10.23 17.63 10.25
N LEU A 475 -10.86 18.14 9.19
CA LEU A 475 -12.00 19.04 9.29
C LEU A 475 -13.20 18.39 10.00
N LEU A 476 -13.55 17.15 9.66
CA LEU A 476 -14.68 16.44 10.27
C LEU A 476 -14.45 16.18 11.76
N VAL A 477 -13.30 15.62 12.14
CA VAL A 477 -12.96 15.37 13.54
C VAL A 477 -12.90 16.68 14.32
N PHE A 478 -12.34 17.74 13.73
CA PHE A 478 -12.26 19.05 14.36
C PHE A 478 -13.65 19.68 14.59
N VAL A 479 -14.57 19.58 13.62
CA VAL A 479 -15.88 20.24 13.70
C VAL A 479 -16.90 19.44 14.49
N VAL A 480 -16.96 18.12 14.31
CA VAL A 480 -18.03 17.28 14.87
C VAL A 480 -17.55 16.19 15.83
N TRP A 481 -16.25 16.07 16.08
CA TRP A 481 -15.64 15.04 16.92
C TRP A 481 -15.86 13.61 16.43
N TYR A 482 -15.28 12.62 17.11
CA TYR A 482 -15.24 11.23 16.66
C TYR A 482 -16.62 10.58 16.43
N PRO A 483 -17.60 10.70 17.34
CA PRO A 483 -18.88 10.00 17.16
C PRO A 483 -19.58 10.40 15.86
N TRP A 484 -19.69 11.71 15.59
CA TRP A 484 -20.34 12.19 14.37
C TRP A 484 -19.50 11.92 13.12
N THR A 485 -18.18 11.89 13.25
CA THR A 485 -17.27 11.46 12.17
C THR A 485 -17.60 10.02 11.75
N PHE A 486 -17.78 9.10 12.69
CA PHE A 486 -18.22 7.73 12.39
C PHE A 486 -19.61 7.68 11.75
N PHE A 487 -20.55 8.52 12.22
CA PHE A 487 -21.89 8.60 11.64
C PHE A 487 -21.87 9.10 10.18
N VAL A 488 -21.07 10.12 9.87
CA VAL A 488 -20.91 10.60 8.48
C VAL A 488 -20.29 9.51 7.61
N PHE A 489 -19.28 8.80 8.10
CA PHE A 489 -18.66 7.68 7.39
C PHE A 489 -19.68 6.57 7.07
N TRP A 490 -20.52 6.28 8.05
CA TRP A 490 -21.61 5.31 7.95
C TRP A 490 -22.59 5.65 6.83
N ILE A 491 -22.96 6.92 6.63
CA ILE A 491 -23.84 7.36 5.53
C ILE A 491 -23.20 7.07 4.17
N PHE A 492 -21.90 7.32 4.02
CA PHE A 492 -21.18 7.07 2.77
C PHE A 492 -21.15 5.58 2.41
N LEU A 493 -20.82 4.72 3.38
CA LEU A 493 -20.81 3.27 3.16
C LEU A 493 -22.20 2.71 2.86
N LEU A 494 -23.24 3.22 3.54
CA LEU A 494 -24.64 2.87 3.25
C LEU A 494 -25.01 3.20 1.81
N THR A 495 -24.67 4.41 1.38
CA THR A 495 -24.99 4.92 0.05
C THR A 495 -24.33 4.05 -1.02
N LEU A 496 -23.05 3.72 -0.83
CA LEU A 496 -22.33 2.79 -1.70
C LEU A 496 -23.03 1.43 -1.75
N PHE A 497 -23.35 0.85 -0.59
CA PHE A 497 -23.99 -0.45 -0.50
C PHE A 497 -25.34 -0.50 -1.23
N VAL A 498 -26.23 0.46 -0.94
CA VAL A 498 -27.57 0.53 -1.52
C VAL A 498 -27.50 0.77 -3.03
N LEU A 499 -26.65 1.70 -3.49
CA LEU A 499 -26.50 1.97 -4.92
C LEU A 499 -25.98 0.74 -5.67
N SER A 500 -24.94 0.08 -5.14
CA SER A 500 -24.38 -1.13 -5.73
C SER A 500 -25.38 -2.28 -5.80
N LEU A 501 -26.27 -2.43 -4.81
CA LEU A 501 -27.35 -3.43 -4.87
C LEU A 501 -28.42 -3.08 -5.90
N VAL A 502 -28.92 -1.85 -5.87
CA VAL A 502 -30.00 -1.38 -6.76
C VAL A 502 -29.56 -1.47 -8.23
N LYS A 503 -28.31 -1.11 -8.51
CA LYS A 503 -27.76 -1.06 -9.86
C LYS A 503 -27.01 -2.32 -10.29
N ARG A 504 -27.01 -3.39 -9.48
CA ARG A 504 -26.23 -4.61 -9.72
C ARG A 504 -26.35 -5.16 -11.15
N LYS A 505 -27.59 -5.34 -11.63
CA LYS A 505 -27.85 -5.89 -12.98
C LYS A 505 -27.42 -4.93 -14.11
N GLU A 506 -27.68 -3.64 -13.93
CA GLU A 506 -27.37 -2.60 -14.93
C GLU A 506 -25.85 -2.41 -15.07
N TRP A 507 -25.13 -2.45 -13.96
CA TRP A 507 -23.69 -2.20 -13.89
C TRP A 507 -22.84 -3.47 -14.00
N LYS A 508 -23.47 -4.64 -14.18
CA LYS A 508 -22.82 -5.96 -14.26
C LYS A 508 -21.89 -6.23 -13.06
N LEU A 509 -22.38 -5.87 -11.87
CA LEU A 509 -21.66 -5.95 -10.60
C LEU A 509 -21.73 -7.30 -9.92
#